data_AF-A0A6P5KBX2-F1
#
_entry.id   AF-A0A6P5KBX2-F1
#
_cell.length_a   1.000
_cell.length_b   1.000
_cell.length_c   1.000
_cell.angle_alpha   90.00
_cell.angle_beta   90.00
_cell.angle_gamma   90.00
#
_symmetry.space_group_name_H-M   'P 1'
#
loop_
_entity.id
_entity.type
_entity.pdbx_description
1 polymer ?
#
loop_
_entity_poly.entity_id
_entity_poly.type
_entity_poly.pdbx_seq_one_letter_code
_entity_poly.pdbx_strand_id
1 'polypeptide(L)'
;MSRDSCSGSGGSGASSRPTSTCSRLFEMTSNAAFHAFSPGAAPEGKTLQDHLLDVPVTREQLNHYRKAAENARSELAASLVKFECVQSEVRELHKENTLKQEQIVTLEETINVHEMEAKASRQTIMRLVSEVNKEQKKTASCIEEKEMLNKDLTSAIEAKQSFEREIKILQERLAIGQRAWDSTKKELSRLKKNSCETEESLKNSMEEAKTFQNRFCLFMEQIADLLSRNSVMVKPSKEDVLDRIQEMSKQEENRKQMVSQLEAQIAKLAEQLENENGLHQKALQRAQKAEKHFEDLQGQLTHLEGELVSGDVLLDSLSLEKQKYLKFVDQLSEKMKLDQMAAELGFDMRLDAVLARAEQLVRLESNAVIENKTMAHSLQRKLKAQKERLESRELHMNLLRQKVIHLEEERQVCTALAVEKDEANLTIRKLQKMVERLQKDLRVARESNTELKAKLSDTNELKIKTLEQTKTIENLNKSRGKLEKMKEKVEKQLMSVKSELDITEHEAKEDKERARNMLDVVTSEMKTLKSTLEETTKREKQLVDFREVVSRMLGLNITSLAVPDYEIIKCLERLIHSHQHHFVPCACLKDVTTGQDRSLQDQLKPLH
;
A
#
# COMPACT_ATOMS: atom_id res chain seq x y z
N MET A 1 50.79 34.62 19.22
CA MET A 1 51.96 33.92 18.63
C MET A 1 51.97 34.32 17.16
N SER A 2 52.76 35.36 16.85
CA SER A 2 53.99 35.28 16.03
C SER A 2 53.64 35.44 14.55
N ARG A 3 53.74 36.65 13.99
CA ARG A 3 54.95 37.37 13.53
C ARG A 3 55.37 36.98 12.11
N ASP A 4 55.49 38.02 11.30
CA ASP A 4 56.63 38.30 10.41
C ASP A 4 56.78 37.43 9.15
N SER A 5 56.65 38.05 7.96
CA SER A 5 57.75 38.80 7.33
C SER A 5 57.79 38.71 5.79
N CYS A 6 58.22 39.84 5.20
CA CYS A 6 59.10 39.95 4.02
C CYS A 6 58.52 39.68 2.61
N SER A 7 58.97 40.32 1.53
CA SER A 7 59.76 41.53 1.25
C SER A 7 59.97 41.61 -0.28
N GLY A 8 60.21 42.84 -0.79
CA GLY A 8 60.99 43.13 -2.01
C GLY A 8 60.25 43.10 -3.36
N SER A 9 60.64 43.85 -4.40
CA SER A 9 61.65 44.91 -4.56
C SER A 9 61.73 45.33 -6.04
N GLY A 10 61.87 46.64 -6.31
CA GLY A 10 62.63 47.23 -7.43
C GLY A 10 61.93 47.35 -8.80
N GLY A 11 62.19 48.35 -9.66
CA GLY A 11 63.08 49.53 -9.66
C GLY A 11 62.53 50.53 -10.70
N SER A 12 62.73 51.86 -10.57
CA SER A 12 63.90 52.65 -10.99
C SER A 12 63.78 53.24 -12.42
N GLY A 13 64.00 54.56 -12.51
CA GLY A 13 64.41 55.28 -13.73
C GLY A 13 63.36 56.27 -14.26
N ALA A 14 63.42 57.54 -13.88
CA ALA A 14 64.08 58.64 -14.63
C ALA A 14 63.15 59.22 -15.72
N SER A 15 63.11 60.51 -16.06
CA SER A 15 63.65 61.77 -15.56
C SER A 15 63.00 62.88 -16.41
N SER A 16 63.00 64.11 -15.88
CA SER A 16 63.01 65.41 -16.59
C SER A 16 61.77 65.92 -17.36
N ARG A 17 61.12 66.91 -16.72
CA ARG A 17 60.61 68.21 -17.26
C ARG A 17 61.53 68.85 -18.33
N PRO A 18 61.05 69.77 -19.22
CA PRO A 18 60.82 71.22 -18.93
C PRO A 18 59.51 71.80 -19.55
N THR A 19 58.75 72.69 -18.89
CA THR A 19 58.78 74.18 -18.89
C THR A 19 58.68 74.91 -20.23
N SER A 20 57.58 75.69 -20.37
CA SER A 20 57.52 77.14 -20.65
C SER A 20 58.51 77.77 -21.66
N THR A 21 57.98 78.61 -22.57
CA THR A 21 58.19 80.10 -22.68
C THR A 21 58.29 80.59 -24.13
N CYS A 22 57.68 81.77 -24.37
CA CYS A 22 58.09 82.86 -25.26
C CYS A 22 58.14 82.70 -26.79
N SER A 23 57.22 83.43 -27.40
CA SER A 23 57.42 84.23 -28.62
C SER A 23 58.54 85.28 -28.47
N ARG A 24 59.14 85.64 -29.62
CA ARG A 24 60.07 86.76 -29.95
C ARG A 24 61.58 86.45 -29.91
N LEU A 25 62.21 86.60 -31.08
CA LEU A 25 63.21 87.64 -31.46
C LEU A 25 63.87 87.19 -32.80
N PHE A 26 63.83 87.99 -33.88
CA PHE A 26 64.83 89.02 -34.29
C PHE A 26 66.15 88.33 -34.77
N GLU A 27 66.73 88.58 -35.94
CA GLU A 27 67.19 89.85 -36.56
C GLU A 27 67.43 89.64 -38.08
N MET A 28 67.01 90.57 -38.95
CA MET A 28 67.76 91.71 -39.55
C MET A 28 68.82 91.27 -40.58
N THR A 29 68.85 91.79 -41.80
CA THR A 29 69.17 93.18 -42.24
C THR A 29 69.04 93.20 -43.79
N SER A 30 68.83 94.29 -44.55
CA SER A 30 68.70 95.73 -44.33
C SER A 30 68.18 96.35 -45.64
N ASN A 31 67.31 97.37 -45.52
CA ASN A 31 67.31 98.72 -46.13
C ASN A 31 67.88 98.92 -47.57
N ALA A 32 67.32 99.79 -48.42
CA ALA A 32 66.99 101.20 -48.16
C ALA A 32 66.16 101.84 -49.30
N ALA A 33 65.38 102.87 -48.95
CA ALA A 33 64.70 103.80 -49.84
C ALA A 33 65.65 104.89 -50.40
N PHE A 34 65.28 105.57 -51.50
CA PHE A 34 65.27 107.05 -51.62
C PHE A 34 64.66 107.54 -52.96
N HIS A 35 63.98 108.68 -52.87
CA HIS A 35 63.49 109.55 -53.95
C HIS A 35 64.58 110.00 -54.95
N ALA A 36 64.21 110.35 -56.19
CA ALA A 36 64.26 111.74 -56.71
C ALA A 36 63.99 111.87 -58.24
N PHE A 37 63.42 113.03 -58.56
CA PHE A 37 63.20 113.76 -59.81
C PHE A 37 64.26 113.64 -60.96
N SER A 38 63.77 113.80 -62.21
CA SER A 38 64.46 114.29 -63.45
C SER A 38 65.36 115.54 -63.20
N PRO A 39 66.26 116.05 -64.11
CA PRO A 39 66.26 116.01 -65.59
C PRO A 39 67.66 116.01 -66.32
N GLY A 40 67.66 115.98 -67.66
CA GLY A 40 68.41 116.94 -68.51
C GLY A 40 69.86 116.65 -68.98
N ALA A 41 70.02 116.71 -70.32
CA ALA A 41 71.16 117.25 -71.11
C ALA A 41 72.53 116.53 -70.99
N ALA A 42 73.38 116.28 -72.00
CA ALA A 42 73.89 117.02 -73.17
C ALA A 42 75.06 116.13 -73.77
N PRO A 43 76.04 116.62 -74.56
CA PRO A 43 76.00 117.12 -75.95
C PRO A 43 77.12 116.52 -76.88
N GLU A 44 77.18 117.08 -78.10
CA GLU A 44 78.32 117.16 -79.07
C GLU A 44 78.67 115.93 -79.94
N GLY A 45 78.86 116.03 -81.27
CA GLY A 45 78.79 117.15 -82.20
C GLY A 45 79.46 116.87 -83.56
N LYS A 46 79.08 117.69 -84.56
CA LYS A 46 79.88 118.21 -85.70
C LYS A 46 80.25 117.31 -86.89
N THR A 47 79.75 117.70 -88.07
CA THR A 47 80.55 118.13 -89.24
C THR A 47 79.64 119.00 -90.12
N LEU A 48 79.80 120.32 -90.10
CA LEU A 48 80.72 121.13 -90.90
C LEU A 48 80.37 121.13 -92.39
N GLN A 49 79.73 122.23 -92.79
CA GLN A 49 79.54 122.72 -94.14
C GLN A 49 80.70 123.66 -94.49
N ASP A 50 81.23 123.47 -95.70
CA ASP A 50 81.99 124.36 -96.60
C ASP A 50 82.86 125.49 -96.01
N HIS A 51 84.16 125.47 -96.33
CA HIS A 51 84.84 126.62 -96.93
C HIS A 51 86.10 126.21 -97.72
N LEU A 52 86.25 126.86 -98.89
CA LEU A 52 87.37 126.91 -99.83
C LEU A 52 88.76 126.88 -99.16
N LEU A 53 89.77 126.36 -99.86
CA LEU A 53 90.88 127.19 -100.35
C LEU A 53 91.74 126.47 -101.39
N ASP A 54 91.99 127.23 -102.44
CA ASP A 54 92.68 126.95 -103.68
C ASP A 54 94.19 126.97 -103.45
N VAL A 55 94.83 125.80 -103.40
CA VAL A 55 96.30 125.63 -103.55
C VAL A 55 96.53 124.28 -104.21
N PRO A 56 97.37 124.18 -105.25
CA PRO A 56 97.44 122.99 -106.10
C PRO A 56 98.05 121.83 -105.31
N VAL A 57 97.21 120.83 -105.08
CA VAL A 57 97.56 119.62 -104.32
C VAL A 57 98.32 118.66 -105.23
N THR A 58 99.52 118.29 -104.79
CA THR A 58 100.39 117.34 -105.47
C THR A 58 99.85 115.90 -105.33
N ARG A 59 100.21 115.05 -106.30
CA ARG A 59 99.72 113.67 -106.54
C ARG A 59 99.82 112.71 -105.34
N GLU A 60 100.61 113.03 -104.33
CA GLU A 60 100.82 112.21 -103.12
C GLU A 60 99.66 112.33 -102.11
N GLN A 61 99.05 113.51 -101.96
CA GLN A 61 97.93 113.71 -101.02
C GLN A 61 96.64 113.03 -101.50
N LEU A 62 96.40 113.01 -102.81
CA LEU A 62 95.21 112.38 -103.38
C LEU A 62 95.20 110.85 -103.21
N ASN A 63 96.39 110.22 -103.20
CA ASN A 63 96.54 108.81 -102.85
C ASN A 63 96.33 108.54 -101.35
N HIS A 64 96.73 109.47 -100.48
CA HIS A 64 96.51 109.35 -99.04
C HIS A 64 95.02 109.41 -98.67
N TYR A 65 94.25 110.33 -99.29
CA TYR A 65 92.81 110.46 -99.06
C TYR A 65 92.01 109.27 -99.63
N ARG A 66 92.39 108.74 -100.81
CA ARG A 66 91.75 107.52 -101.35
C ARG A 66 91.96 106.33 -100.42
N LYS A 67 93.17 106.13 -99.92
CA LYS A 67 93.51 105.05 -98.98
C LYS A 67 92.80 105.20 -97.64
N ALA A 68 92.66 106.43 -97.13
CA ALA A 68 91.89 106.70 -95.91
C ALA A 68 90.39 106.43 -96.08
N ALA A 69 89.81 106.79 -97.24
CA ALA A 69 88.40 106.53 -97.54
C ALA A 69 88.11 105.03 -97.77
N GLU A 70 89.00 104.30 -98.43
CA GLU A 70 88.91 102.84 -98.60
C GLU A 70 89.07 102.10 -97.26
N ASN A 71 89.99 102.55 -96.40
CA ASN A 71 90.10 102.04 -95.03
C ASN A 71 88.84 102.33 -94.22
N ALA A 72 88.32 103.56 -94.23
CA ALA A 72 87.09 103.92 -93.52
C ALA A 72 85.86 103.15 -94.03
N ARG A 73 85.77 102.90 -95.35
CA ARG A 73 84.73 102.02 -95.94
C ARG A 73 84.90 100.57 -95.51
N SER A 74 86.13 100.07 -95.47
CA SER A 74 86.43 98.71 -95.01
C SER A 74 86.13 98.55 -93.52
N GLU A 75 86.43 99.56 -92.70
CA GLU A 75 86.10 99.62 -91.28
C GLU A 75 84.59 99.71 -91.04
N LEU A 76 83.86 100.52 -91.84
CA LEU A 76 82.40 100.60 -91.79
C LEU A 76 81.76 99.26 -92.19
N ALA A 77 82.23 98.62 -93.26
CA ALA A 77 81.76 97.31 -93.69
C ALA A 77 82.06 96.23 -92.63
N ALA A 78 83.24 96.24 -92.02
CA ALA A 78 83.59 95.34 -90.93
C ALA A 78 82.73 95.58 -89.67
N SER A 79 82.39 96.85 -89.37
CA SER A 79 81.50 97.21 -88.27
C SER A 79 80.04 96.79 -88.55
N LEU A 80 79.56 96.93 -89.79
CA LEU A 80 78.24 96.46 -90.21
C LEU A 80 78.13 94.94 -90.11
N VAL A 81 79.13 94.19 -90.58
CA VAL A 81 79.16 92.72 -90.44
C VAL A 81 79.19 92.30 -88.96
N LYS A 82 79.96 92.99 -88.12
CA LYS A 82 79.94 92.75 -86.67
C LYS A 82 78.58 93.08 -86.04
N PHE A 83 77.96 94.17 -86.46
CA PHE A 83 76.63 94.55 -85.99
C PHE A 83 75.57 93.53 -86.42
N GLU A 84 75.60 93.05 -87.66
CA GLU A 84 74.73 91.98 -88.15
C GLU A 84 74.97 90.65 -87.41
N CYS A 85 76.23 90.31 -87.11
CA CYS A 85 76.59 89.15 -86.30
C CYS A 85 75.99 89.25 -84.89
N VAL A 86 76.23 90.37 -84.19
CA VAL A 86 75.63 90.62 -82.86
C VAL A 86 74.11 90.63 -82.94
N GLN A 87 73.52 91.20 -83.99
CA GLN A 87 72.08 91.19 -84.17
C GLN A 87 71.53 89.77 -84.39
N SER A 88 72.27 88.89 -85.08
CA SER A 88 71.93 87.47 -85.23
C SER A 88 72.02 86.72 -83.90
N GLU A 89 73.07 86.97 -83.12
CA GLU A 89 73.28 86.36 -81.80
C GLU A 89 72.20 86.82 -80.80
N VAL A 90 71.86 88.10 -80.82
CA VAL A 90 70.74 88.64 -80.04
C VAL A 90 69.43 87.99 -80.46
N ARG A 91 69.17 87.79 -81.77
CA ARG A 91 67.96 87.09 -82.23
C ARG A 91 67.91 85.63 -81.76
N GLU A 92 69.02 84.91 -81.83
CA GLU A 92 69.09 83.52 -81.34
C GLU A 92 68.92 83.44 -79.82
N LEU A 93 69.55 84.34 -79.05
CA LEU A 93 69.33 84.44 -77.61
C LEU A 93 67.88 84.79 -77.26
N HIS A 94 67.21 85.64 -78.04
CA HIS A 94 65.78 85.91 -77.84
C HIS A 94 64.92 84.68 -78.14
N LYS A 95 65.24 83.90 -79.18
CA LYS A 95 64.56 82.62 -79.48
C LYS A 95 64.79 81.58 -78.39
N GLU A 96 66.01 81.47 -77.88
CA GLU A 96 66.32 80.55 -76.79
C GLU A 96 65.62 80.98 -75.50
N ASN A 97 65.62 82.27 -75.18
CA ASN A 97 64.95 82.80 -73.99
C ASN A 97 63.42 82.61 -74.08
N THR A 98 62.82 82.80 -75.26
CA THR A 98 61.40 82.49 -75.48
C THR A 98 61.11 81.00 -75.32
N LEU A 99 61.95 80.12 -75.88
CA LEU A 99 61.82 78.66 -75.69
C LEU A 99 61.99 78.26 -74.20
N LYS A 100 62.94 78.87 -73.49
CA LYS A 100 63.14 78.62 -72.05
C LYS A 100 61.97 79.12 -71.23
N GLN A 101 61.39 80.26 -71.58
CA GLN A 101 60.18 80.78 -70.95
C GLN A 101 59.00 79.83 -71.18
N GLU A 102 58.82 79.30 -72.40
CA GLU A 102 57.82 78.28 -72.70
C GLU A 102 58.07 76.99 -71.89
N GLN A 103 59.32 76.52 -71.79
CA GLN A 103 59.69 75.37 -70.96
C GLN A 103 59.36 75.60 -69.48
N ILE A 104 59.65 76.79 -68.95
CA ILE A 104 59.33 77.15 -67.56
C ILE A 104 57.82 77.11 -67.34
N VAL A 105 57.02 77.71 -68.24
CA VAL A 105 55.56 77.71 -68.14
C VAL A 105 55.02 76.28 -68.14
N THR A 106 55.51 75.40 -69.04
CA THR A 106 55.08 73.99 -69.05
C THR A 106 55.46 73.25 -67.77
N LEU A 107 56.66 73.50 -67.21
CA LEU A 107 57.08 72.89 -65.95
C LEU A 107 56.24 73.41 -64.77
N GLU A 108 55.95 74.70 -64.71
CA GLU A 108 55.07 75.31 -63.71
C GLU A 108 53.65 74.69 -63.76
N GLU A 109 53.11 74.50 -64.96
CA GLU A 109 51.82 73.81 -65.16
C GLU A 109 51.85 72.36 -64.65
N THR A 110 52.89 71.58 -64.98
CA THR A 110 53.02 70.20 -64.48
C THR A 110 53.18 70.11 -62.97
N ILE A 111 53.93 71.03 -62.35
CA ILE A 111 54.06 71.13 -60.89
C ILE A 111 52.70 71.42 -60.27
N ASN A 112 51.94 72.36 -60.84
CA ASN A 112 50.61 72.70 -60.35
C ASN A 112 49.65 71.51 -60.45
N VAL A 113 49.64 70.78 -61.58
CA VAL A 113 48.85 69.54 -61.73
C VAL A 113 49.22 68.51 -60.66
N HIS A 114 50.50 68.22 -60.47
CA HIS A 114 50.93 67.28 -59.43
C HIS A 114 50.62 67.76 -58.00
N GLU A 115 50.69 69.06 -57.72
CA GLU A 115 50.30 69.61 -56.43
C GLU A 115 48.80 69.40 -56.18
N MET A 116 47.97 69.64 -57.21
CA MET A 116 46.53 69.42 -57.16
C MET A 116 46.19 67.93 -57.01
N GLU A 117 46.86 67.04 -57.74
CA GLU A 117 46.73 65.58 -57.60
C GLU A 117 47.17 65.09 -56.22
N ALA A 118 48.27 65.62 -55.67
CA ALA A 118 48.75 65.28 -54.35
C ALA A 118 47.80 65.79 -53.25
N LYS A 119 47.19 66.97 -53.44
CA LYS A 119 46.11 67.50 -52.56
C LYS A 119 44.89 66.58 -52.60
N ALA A 120 44.43 66.18 -53.79
CA ALA A 120 43.31 65.26 -53.95
C ALA A 120 43.59 63.87 -53.35
N SER A 121 44.82 63.38 -53.52
CA SER A 121 45.27 62.10 -52.94
C SER A 121 45.31 62.14 -51.42
N ARG A 122 45.88 63.20 -50.82
CA ARG A 122 45.87 63.41 -49.37
C ARG A 122 44.46 63.48 -48.81
N GLN A 123 43.55 64.21 -49.47
CA GLN A 123 42.15 64.28 -49.07
C GLN A 123 41.47 62.90 -49.12
N THR A 124 41.75 62.09 -50.15
CA THR A 124 41.22 60.74 -50.30
C THR A 124 41.76 59.81 -49.20
N ILE A 125 43.06 59.85 -48.93
CA ILE A 125 43.68 59.08 -47.83
C ILE A 125 43.06 59.50 -46.48
N MET A 126 42.88 60.80 -46.22
CA MET A 126 42.25 61.26 -44.98
C MET A 126 40.80 60.78 -44.84
N ARG A 127 40.02 60.77 -45.91
CA ARG A 127 38.66 60.19 -45.91
C ARG A 127 38.70 58.69 -45.61
N LEU A 128 39.53 57.93 -46.31
CA LEU A 128 39.67 56.49 -46.09
C LEU A 128 40.16 56.15 -44.68
N VAL A 129 41.15 56.89 -44.14
CA VAL A 129 41.59 56.71 -42.74
C VAL A 129 40.45 57.02 -41.76
N SER A 130 39.64 58.04 -42.03
CA SER A 130 38.48 58.36 -41.21
C SER A 130 37.40 57.27 -41.28
N GLU A 131 37.17 56.69 -42.46
CA GLU A 131 36.26 55.56 -42.66
C GLU A 131 36.77 54.29 -41.95
N VAL A 132 38.05 53.93 -42.13
CA VAL A 132 38.69 52.82 -41.42
C VAL A 132 38.62 53.01 -39.91
N ASN A 133 38.90 54.21 -39.39
CA ASN A 133 38.78 54.49 -37.96
C ASN A 133 37.33 54.36 -37.46
N LYS A 134 36.35 54.78 -38.25
CA LYS A 134 34.93 54.60 -37.92
C LYS A 134 34.56 53.12 -37.89
N GLU A 135 34.97 52.34 -38.88
CA GLU A 135 34.70 50.90 -38.94
C GLU A 135 35.45 50.13 -37.85
N GLN A 136 36.68 50.53 -37.50
CA GLN A 136 37.43 49.95 -36.39
C GLN A 136 36.71 50.19 -35.06
N LYS A 137 36.18 51.40 -34.83
CA LYS A 137 35.36 51.71 -33.64
C LYS A 137 34.07 50.89 -33.60
N LYS A 138 33.37 50.76 -34.73
CA LYS A 138 32.16 49.92 -34.82
C LYS A 138 32.49 48.45 -34.56
N THR A 139 33.59 47.95 -35.10
CA THR A 139 34.05 46.58 -34.89
C THR A 139 34.41 46.33 -33.43
N ALA A 140 35.10 47.27 -32.78
CA ALA A 140 35.39 47.20 -31.34
C ALA A 140 34.10 47.16 -30.51
N SER A 141 33.15 48.05 -30.78
CA SER A 141 31.82 48.05 -30.13
C SER A 141 31.09 46.72 -30.32
N CYS A 142 31.11 46.16 -31.53
CA CYS A 142 30.49 44.86 -31.84
C CYS A 142 31.17 43.71 -31.08
N ILE A 143 32.49 43.74 -30.90
CA ILE A 143 33.22 42.76 -30.09
C ILE A 143 32.83 42.87 -28.62
N GLU A 144 32.76 44.09 -28.07
CA GLU A 144 32.34 44.33 -26.68
C GLU A 144 30.91 43.86 -26.43
N GLU A 145 29.97 44.15 -27.33
CA GLU A 145 28.58 43.67 -27.27
C GLU A 145 28.51 42.13 -27.33
N LYS A 146 29.30 41.50 -28.21
CA LYS A 146 29.39 40.04 -28.31
C LYS A 146 29.97 39.42 -27.03
N GLU A 147 30.99 40.03 -26.44
CA GLU A 147 31.56 39.57 -25.16
C GLU A 147 30.56 39.70 -24.02
N MET A 148 29.79 40.80 -23.97
CA MET A 148 28.72 40.98 -23.00
C MET A 148 27.65 39.89 -23.18
N LEU A 149 27.18 39.68 -24.40
CA LEU A 149 26.18 38.66 -24.70
C LEU A 149 26.67 37.24 -24.36
N ASN A 150 27.96 36.96 -24.56
CA ASN A 150 28.56 35.69 -24.15
C ASN A 150 28.58 35.52 -22.63
N LYS A 151 28.88 36.58 -21.86
CA LYS A 151 28.83 36.55 -20.39
C LYS A 151 27.41 36.31 -19.88
N ASP A 152 26.43 36.98 -20.49
CA ASP A 152 25.01 36.79 -20.17
C ASP A 152 24.55 35.37 -20.50
N LEU A 153 24.97 34.83 -21.64
CA LEU A 153 24.70 33.44 -22.02
C LEU A 153 25.30 32.45 -21.02
N THR A 154 26.56 32.63 -20.61
CA THR A 154 27.16 31.76 -19.60
C THR A 154 26.43 31.83 -18.25
N SER A 155 26.04 33.04 -17.82
CA SER A 155 25.29 33.25 -16.58
C SER A 155 23.91 32.60 -16.65
N ALA A 156 23.22 32.70 -17.79
CA ALA A 156 21.93 32.05 -18.02
C ALA A 156 22.03 30.52 -18.05
N ILE A 157 23.11 29.97 -18.60
CA ILE A 157 23.38 28.52 -18.58
C ILE A 157 23.60 28.03 -17.14
N GLU A 158 24.37 28.74 -16.34
CA GLU A 158 24.60 28.40 -14.93
C GLU A 158 23.31 28.44 -14.11
N ALA A 159 22.47 29.46 -14.31
CA ALA A 159 21.16 29.57 -13.68
C ALA A 159 20.22 28.44 -14.13
N LYS A 160 20.22 28.09 -15.43
CA LYS A 160 19.45 26.93 -15.91
C LYS A 160 19.90 25.64 -15.22
N GLN A 161 21.21 25.40 -15.11
CA GLN A 161 21.74 24.21 -14.45
C GLN A 161 21.42 24.17 -12.96
N SER A 162 21.36 25.31 -12.27
CA SER A 162 20.96 25.37 -10.87
C SER A 162 19.48 25.02 -10.69
N PHE A 163 18.59 25.56 -11.55
CA PHE A 163 17.18 25.18 -11.54
C PHE A 163 16.95 23.72 -11.91
N GLU A 164 17.69 23.15 -12.87
CA GLU A 164 17.60 21.72 -13.19
C GLU A 164 17.98 20.83 -11.99
N ARG A 165 18.99 21.23 -11.20
CA ARG A 165 19.35 20.55 -9.95
C ARG A 165 18.23 20.65 -8.92
N GLU A 166 17.65 21.83 -8.73
CA GLU A 166 16.54 22.05 -7.81
C GLU A 166 15.29 21.24 -8.20
N ILE A 167 14.93 21.22 -9.49
CA ILE A 167 13.82 20.40 -10.01
C ILE A 167 14.04 18.93 -9.68
N LYS A 168 15.25 18.40 -9.85
CA LYS A 168 15.56 16.99 -9.50
C LYS A 168 15.37 16.72 -8.01
N ILE A 169 15.84 17.62 -7.14
CA ILE A 169 15.68 17.51 -5.68
C ILE A 169 14.19 17.54 -5.30
N LEU A 170 13.42 18.45 -5.89
CA LEU A 170 11.98 18.56 -5.63
C LEU A 170 11.23 17.32 -6.12
N GLN A 171 11.59 16.77 -7.28
CA GLN A 171 11.03 15.51 -7.79
C GLN A 171 11.33 14.34 -6.86
N GLU A 172 12.55 14.23 -6.34
CA GLU A 172 12.91 13.19 -5.38
C GLU A 172 12.13 13.34 -4.07
N ARG A 173 12.02 14.57 -3.55
CA ARG A 173 11.23 14.86 -2.33
C ARG A 173 9.75 14.53 -2.52
N LEU A 174 9.19 14.84 -3.70
CA LEU A 174 7.83 14.47 -4.07
C LEU A 174 7.67 12.94 -4.11
N ALA A 175 8.61 12.22 -4.72
CA ALA A 175 8.57 10.76 -4.77
C ALA A 175 8.70 10.10 -3.39
N ILE A 176 9.49 10.67 -2.48
CA ILE A 176 9.56 10.25 -1.07
C ILE A 176 8.21 10.51 -0.39
N GLY A 177 7.65 11.71 -0.54
CA GLY A 177 6.35 12.08 0.03
C GLY A 177 5.22 11.17 -0.46
N GLN A 178 5.19 10.83 -1.74
CA GLN A 178 4.21 9.92 -2.33
C GLN A 178 4.32 8.51 -1.72
N ARG A 179 5.54 7.98 -1.59
CA ARG A 179 5.76 6.67 -0.94
C ARG A 179 5.33 6.67 0.52
N ALA A 180 5.63 7.75 1.25
CA ALA A 180 5.20 7.89 2.63
C ALA A 180 3.66 7.92 2.73
N TRP A 181 3.00 8.68 1.87
CA TRP A 181 1.53 8.75 1.81
C TRP A 181 0.89 7.41 1.43
N ASP A 182 1.45 6.68 0.47
CA ASP A 182 0.97 5.34 0.11
C ASP A 182 1.12 4.35 1.28
N SER A 183 2.21 4.48 2.05
CA SER A 183 2.45 3.68 3.26
C SER A 183 1.42 4.00 4.35
N THR A 184 1.19 5.28 4.65
CA THR A 184 0.19 5.70 5.66
C THR A 184 -1.22 5.33 5.24
N LYS A 185 -1.55 5.39 3.94
CA LYS A 185 -2.85 4.94 3.40
C LYS A 185 -3.07 3.44 3.59
N LYS A 186 -2.04 2.62 3.37
CA LYS A 186 -2.10 1.17 3.64
C LYS A 186 -2.27 0.90 5.12
N GLU A 187 -1.53 1.61 5.96
CA GLU A 187 -1.60 1.47 7.42
C GLU A 187 -2.98 1.87 7.97
N LEU A 188 -3.56 2.97 7.47
CA LEU A 188 -4.93 3.37 7.81
C LEU A 188 -5.95 2.30 7.41
N SER A 189 -5.79 1.71 6.22
CA SER A 189 -6.67 0.64 5.74
C SER A 189 -6.57 -0.60 6.63
N ARG A 190 -5.36 -0.94 7.08
CA ARG A 190 -5.10 -2.03 8.04
C ARG A 190 -5.73 -1.73 9.40
N LEU A 191 -5.53 -0.54 9.94
CA LEU A 191 -6.12 -0.11 11.22
C LEU A 191 -7.65 -0.11 11.16
N LYS A 192 -8.24 0.33 10.05
CA LYS A 192 -9.70 0.27 9.85
C LYS A 192 -10.22 -1.16 9.88
N LYS A 193 -9.54 -2.09 9.19
CA LYS A 193 -9.88 -3.51 9.23
C LYS A 193 -9.81 -4.07 10.65
N ASN A 194 -8.70 -3.81 11.35
CA ASN A 194 -8.52 -4.24 12.73
C ASN A 194 -9.61 -3.67 13.65
N SER A 195 -9.98 -2.39 13.47
CA SER A 195 -11.06 -1.75 14.24
C SER A 195 -12.39 -2.47 14.04
N CYS A 196 -12.75 -2.79 12.80
CA CYS A 196 -13.98 -3.54 12.51
C CYS A 196 -13.95 -4.95 13.12
N GLU A 197 -12.82 -5.66 13.03
CA GLU A 197 -12.66 -6.98 13.66
C GLU A 197 -12.79 -6.89 15.19
N THR A 198 -12.20 -5.88 15.82
CA THR A 198 -12.34 -5.67 17.26
C THR A 198 -13.77 -5.30 17.66
N GLU A 199 -14.45 -4.48 16.87
CA GLU A 199 -15.85 -4.10 17.10
C GLU A 199 -16.78 -5.32 16.99
N GLU A 200 -16.56 -6.16 15.99
CA GLU A 200 -17.29 -7.43 15.83
C GLU A 200 -17.02 -8.38 17.01
N SER A 201 -15.76 -8.53 17.42
CA SER A 201 -15.41 -9.36 18.60
C SER A 201 -16.03 -8.84 19.89
N LEU A 202 -16.07 -7.51 20.09
CA LEU A 202 -16.70 -6.88 21.24
C LEU A 202 -18.20 -7.10 21.24
N LYS A 203 -18.85 -6.97 20.07
CA LYS A 203 -20.28 -7.25 19.92
C LYS A 203 -20.60 -8.70 20.26
N ASN A 204 -19.82 -9.66 19.75
CA ASN A 204 -19.98 -11.07 20.06
C ASN A 204 -19.83 -11.34 21.56
N SER A 205 -18.80 -10.76 22.20
CA SER A 205 -18.58 -10.89 23.65
C SER A 205 -19.73 -10.28 24.46
N MET A 206 -20.28 -9.14 24.03
CA MET A 206 -21.43 -8.51 24.67
C MET A 206 -22.70 -9.37 24.54
N GLU A 207 -22.92 -9.98 23.37
CA GLU A 207 -24.02 -10.93 23.15
C GLU A 207 -23.85 -12.16 24.04
N GLU A 208 -22.67 -12.75 24.12
CA GLU A 208 -22.35 -13.85 25.04
C GLU A 208 -22.62 -13.45 26.50
N ALA A 209 -22.10 -12.31 26.96
CA ALA A 209 -22.33 -11.81 28.31
C ALA A 209 -23.82 -11.63 28.61
N LYS A 210 -24.60 -11.13 27.63
CA LYS A 210 -26.06 -11.03 27.73
C LYS A 210 -26.72 -12.41 27.83
N THR A 211 -26.28 -13.40 27.06
CA THR A 211 -26.80 -14.77 27.19
C THR A 211 -26.48 -15.38 28.55
N PHE A 212 -25.28 -15.17 29.09
CA PHE A 212 -24.91 -15.61 30.44
C PHE A 212 -25.75 -14.93 31.51
N GLN A 213 -25.92 -13.61 31.42
CA GLN A 213 -26.77 -12.85 32.34
C GLN A 213 -28.21 -13.36 32.30
N ASN A 214 -28.77 -13.58 31.12
CA ASN A 214 -30.13 -14.15 30.97
C ASN A 214 -30.23 -15.53 31.62
N ARG A 215 -29.23 -16.41 31.41
CA ARG A 215 -29.19 -17.74 32.04
C ARG A 215 -29.08 -17.64 33.57
N PHE A 216 -28.30 -16.69 34.06
CA PHE A 216 -28.17 -16.43 35.49
C PHE A 216 -29.48 -15.93 36.09
N CYS A 217 -30.19 -15.00 35.42
CA CYS A 217 -31.52 -14.54 35.84
C CYS A 217 -32.52 -15.70 35.90
N LEU A 218 -32.61 -16.53 34.85
CA LEU A 218 -33.47 -17.72 34.83
C LEU A 218 -33.13 -18.71 35.95
N PHE A 219 -31.84 -18.91 36.22
CA PHE A 219 -31.38 -19.76 37.32
C PHE A 219 -31.79 -19.19 38.69
N MET A 220 -31.63 -17.88 38.88
CA MET A 220 -32.07 -17.19 40.11
C MET A 220 -33.59 -17.24 40.29
N GLU A 221 -34.36 -17.13 39.22
CA GLU A 221 -35.82 -17.35 39.19
C GLU A 221 -36.17 -18.77 39.63
N GLN A 222 -35.53 -19.79 39.06
CA GLN A 222 -35.78 -21.19 39.45
C GLN A 222 -35.46 -21.45 40.92
N ILE A 223 -34.36 -20.90 41.44
CA ILE A 223 -34.02 -21.04 42.86
C ILE A 223 -35.04 -20.31 43.74
N ALA A 224 -35.41 -19.08 43.38
CA ALA A 224 -36.40 -18.32 44.13
C ALA A 224 -37.76 -19.04 44.17
N ASP A 225 -38.21 -19.61 43.05
CA ASP A 225 -39.44 -20.41 42.98
C ASP A 225 -39.37 -21.66 43.87
N LEU A 226 -38.26 -22.41 43.83
CA LEU A 226 -38.05 -23.60 44.66
C LEU A 226 -38.06 -23.26 46.17
N LEU A 227 -37.47 -22.13 46.54
CA LEU A 227 -37.41 -21.65 47.93
C LEU A 227 -38.72 -21.01 48.40
N SER A 228 -39.62 -20.65 47.48
CA SER A 228 -40.91 -19.99 47.75
C SER A 228 -42.03 -20.94 48.21
N ARG A 229 -41.69 -22.03 48.91
CA ARG A 229 -42.69 -22.95 49.51
C ARG A 229 -43.17 -22.46 50.89
N ASN A 230 -44.44 -22.74 51.18
CA ASN A 230 -45.13 -22.46 52.45
C ASN A 230 -45.34 -20.96 52.75
N SER A 231 -46.04 -20.25 51.85
CA SER A 231 -46.53 -18.86 52.00
C SER A 231 -45.49 -17.72 52.04
N VAL A 232 -44.20 -18.02 51.91
CA VAL A 232 -43.13 -17.01 51.82
C VAL A 232 -42.68 -16.91 50.36
N MET A 233 -42.90 -15.74 49.75
CA MET A 233 -42.39 -15.43 48.41
C MET A 233 -40.96 -14.90 48.51
N VAL A 234 -40.05 -15.55 47.77
CA VAL A 234 -38.65 -15.13 47.63
C VAL A 234 -38.50 -14.46 46.27
N LYS A 235 -37.86 -13.29 46.24
CA LYS A 235 -37.56 -12.64 44.97
C LYS A 235 -36.31 -13.27 44.34
N PRO A 236 -36.19 -13.26 43.00
CA PRO A 236 -35.02 -13.79 42.29
C PRO A 236 -33.80 -12.85 42.36
N SER A 237 -33.46 -12.39 43.57
CA SER A 237 -32.21 -11.70 43.88
C SER A 237 -31.29 -12.62 44.68
N LYS A 238 -29.99 -12.44 44.52
CA LYS A 238 -28.98 -13.23 45.26
C LYS A 238 -29.15 -13.07 46.77
N GLU A 239 -29.37 -11.85 47.20
CA GLU A 239 -29.53 -11.47 48.61
C GLU A 239 -30.78 -12.12 49.20
N ASP A 240 -31.93 -11.98 48.53
CA ASP A 240 -33.20 -12.57 48.97
C ASP A 240 -33.16 -14.10 49.06
N VAL A 241 -32.50 -14.76 48.10
CA VAL A 241 -32.26 -16.21 48.10
C VAL A 241 -31.38 -16.64 49.28
N LEU A 242 -30.29 -15.91 49.53
CA LEU A 242 -29.37 -16.21 50.64
C LEU A 242 -30.07 -16.04 51.99
N ASP A 243 -30.81 -14.95 52.17
CA ASP A 243 -31.55 -14.68 53.40
C ASP A 243 -32.59 -15.78 53.68
N ARG A 244 -33.29 -16.25 52.64
CA ARG A 244 -34.23 -17.37 52.78
C ARG A 244 -33.54 -18.68 53.18
N ILE A 245 -32.41 -19.02 52.56
CA ILE A 245 -31.66 -20.23 52.91
C ILE A 245 -31.19 -20.18 54.36
N GLN A 246 -30.68 -19.02 54.81
CA GLN A 246 -30.25 -18.84 56.19
C GLN A 246 -31.41 -18.98 57.17
N GLU A 247 -32.58 -18.41 56.86
CA GLU A 247 -33.79 -18.56 57.67
C GLU A 247 -34.25 -20.02 57.73
N MET A 248 -34.31 -20.72 56.60
CA MET A 248 -34.66 -22.15 56.58
C MET A 248 -33.68 -23.00 57.40
N SER A 249 -32.38 -22.71 57.33
CA SER A 249 -31.34 -23.39 58.10
C SER A 249 -31.51 -23.17 59.60
N LYS A 250 -31.84 -21.94 60.03
CA LYS A 250 -32.16 -21.64 61.44
C LYS A 250 -33.39 -22.41 61.89
N GLN A 251 -34.43 -22.48 61.06
CA GLN A 251 -35.63 -23.26 61.38
C GLN A 251 -35.36 -24.76 61.46
N GLU A 252 -34.50 -25.29 60.59
CA GLU A 252 -34.07 -26.69 60.64
C GLU A 252 -33.31 -26.99 61.94
N GLU A 253 -32.36 -26.12 62.33
CA GLU A 253 -31.63 -26.28 63.59
C GLU A 253 -32.57 -26.22 64.81
N ASN A 254 -33.55 -25.32 64.81
CA ASN A 254 -34.58 -25.26 65.85
C ASN A 254 -35.43 -26.55 65.89
N ARG A 255 -35.82 -27.11 64.73
CA ARG A 255 -36.53 -28.40 64.66
C ARG A 255 -35.66 -29.54 65.15
N LYS A 256 -34.37 -29.55 64.82
CA LYS A 256 -33.41 -30.54 65.29
C LYS A 256 -33.27 -30.50 66.82
N GLN A 257 -33.17 -29.31 67.41
CA GLN A 257 -33.20 -29.14 68.87
C GLN A 257 -34.49 -29.70 69.49
N MET A 258 -35.65 -29.45 68.86
CA MET A 258 -36.93 -30.01 69.30
C MET A 258 -36.94 -31.55 69.18
N VAL A 259 -36.41 -32.12 68.11
CA VAL A 259 -36.29 -33.58 67.94
C VAL A 259 -35.39 -34.16 69.02
N SER A 260 -34.20 -33.58 69.27
CA SER A 260 -33.31 -34.03 70.35
C SER A 260 -34.00 -33.97 71.72
N GLN A 261 -34.85 -32.96 71.95
CA GLN A 261 -35.65 -32.87 73.17
C GLN A 261 -36.68 -34.00 73.27
N LEU A 262 -37.39 -34.31 72.18
CA LEU A 262 -38.35 -35.42 72.15
C LEU A 262 -37.66 -36.78 72.27
N GLU A 263 -36.52 -36.99 71.63
CA GLU A 263 -35.70 -38.19 71.77
C GLU A 263 -35.26 -38.39 73.22
N ALA A 264 -34.82 -37.32 73.90
CA ALA A 264 -34.49 -37.38 75.31
C ALA A 264 -35.72 -37.73 76.18
N GLN A 265 -36.91 -37.23 75.83
CA GLN A 265 -38.16 -37.62 76.50
C GLN A 265 -38.51 -39.10 76.27
N ILE A 266 -38.35 -39.59 75.03
CA ILE A 266 -38.58 -41.01 74.69
C ILE A 266 -37.60 -41.89 75.45
N ALA A 267 -36.30 -41.54 75.50
CA ALA A 267 -35.30 -42.28 76.24
C ALA A 267 -35.65 -42.37 77.74
N LYS A 268 -36.09 -41.25 78.33
CA LYS A 268 -36.54 -41.22 79.73
C LYS A 268 -37.77 -42.12 79.96
N LEU A 269 -38.76 -42.08 79.06
CA LEU A 269 -39.94 -42.95 79.14
C LEU A 269 -39.60 -44.43 78.94
N ALA A 270 -38.66 -44.73 78.04
CA ALA A 270 -38.17 -46.09 77.80
C ALA A 270 -37.44 -46.64 79.03
N GLU A 271 -36.58 -45.85 79.67
CA GLU A 271 -35.91 -46.23 80.93
C GLU A 271 -36.92 -46.46 82.06
N GLN A 272 -37.94 -45.61 82.17
CA GLN A 272 -39.04 -45.82 83.13
C GLN A 272 -39.80 -47.13 82.86
N LEU A 273 -40.12 -47.41 81.60
CA LEU A 273 -40.79 -48.65 81.20
C LEU A 273 -39.92 -49.88 81.46
N GLU A 274 -38.62 -49.81 81.20
CA GLU A 274 -37.67 -50.89 81.48
C GLU A 274 -37.57 -51.17 82.98
N ASN A 275 -37.51 -50.12 83.81
CA ASN A 275 -37.54 -50.25 85.26
C ASN A 275 -38.84 -50.91 85.75
N GLU A 276 -40.00 -50.47 85.25
CA GLU A 276 -41.31 -51.06 85.57
C GLU A 276 -41.40 -52.53 85.10
N ASN A 277 -40.94 -52.85 83.89
CA ASN A 277 -40.87 -54.22 83.40
C ASN A 277 -39.96 -55.09 84.27
N GLY A 278 -38.81 -54.55 84.70
CA GLY A 278 -37.90 -55.23 85.62
C GLY A 278 -38.54 -55.50 86.99
N LEU A 279 -39.33 -54.55 87.51
CA LEU A 279 -40.14 -54.75 88.72
C LEU A 279 -41.24 -55.80 88.51
N HIS A 280 -41.96 -55.74 87.39
CA HIS A 280 -43.00 -56.70 87.02
C HIS A 280 -42.43 -58.11 86.89
N GLN A 281 -41.28 -58.28 86.22
CA GLN A 281 -40.65 -59.59 86.07
C GLN A 281 -40.16 -60.14 87.41
N LYS A 282 -39.62 -59.30 88.31
CA LYS A 282 -39.30 -59.71 89.69
C LYS A 282 -40.55 -60.12 90.47
N ALA A 283 -41.67 -59.44 90.30
CA ALA A 283 -42.94 -59.81 90.92
C ALA A 283 -43.46 -61.14 90.37
N LEU A 284 -43.41 -61.34 89.05
CA LEU A 284 -43.79 -62.58 88.39
C LEU A 284 -42.93 -63.75 88.85
N GLN A 285 -41.60 -63.59 88.94
CA GLN A 285 -40.72 -64.63 89.47
C GLN A 285 -41.05 -65.00 90.93
N ARG A 286 -41.47 -64.02 91.76
CA ARG A 286 -41.93 -64.31 93.12
C ARG A 286 -43.25 -65.09 93.11
N ALA A 287 -44.19 -64.70 92.24
CA ALA A 287 -45.45 -65.41 92.06
C ALA A 287 -45.21 -66.86 91.61
N GLN A 288 -44.39 -67.09 90.58
CA GLN A 288 -44.03 -68.42 90.10
C GLN A 288 -43.33 -69.28 91.17
N LYS A 289 -42.46 -68.69 91.99
CA LYS A 289 -41.86 -69.40 93.14
C LYS A 289 -42.93 -69.80 94.16
N ALA A 290 -43.87 -68.91 94.45
CA ALA A 290 -44.99 -69.21 95.33
C ALA A 290 -45.93 -70.28 94.75
N GLU A 291 -46.22 -70.23 93.45
CA GLU A 291 -46.98 -71.25 92.72
C GLU A 291 -46.29 -72.60 92.80
N LYS A 292 -44.98 -72.67 92.54
CA LYS A 292 -44.22 -73.92 92.67
C LYS A 292 -44.26 -74.46 94.10
N HIS A 293 -44.08 -73.60 95.12
CA HIS A 293 -44.23 -74.01 96.51
C HIS A 293 -45.64 -74.55 96.81
N PHE A 294 -46.66 -73.94 96.22
CA PHE A 294 -48.04 -74.42 96.34
C PHE A 294 -48.23 -75.77 95.63
N GLU A 295 -47.71 -75.95 94.41
CA GLU A 295 -47.73 -77.22 93.68
C GLU A 295 -47.02 -78.33 94.47
N ASP A 296 -45.86 -78.04 95.05
CA ASP A 296 -45.12 -78.99 95.89
C ASP A 296 -45.96 -79.40 97.13
N LEU A 297 -46.59 -78.42 97.80
CA LEU A 297 -47.49 -78.68 98.93
C LEU A 297 -48.75 -79.46 98.51
N GLN A 298 -49.31 -79.17 97.34
CA GLN A 298 -50.45 -79.90 96.79
C GLN A 298 -50.07 -81.35 96.42
N GLY A 299 -48.88 -81.55 95.86
CA GLY A 299 -48.31 -82.88 95.61
C GLY A 299 -48.13 -83.67 96.91
N GLN A 300 -47.63 -83.03 97.96
CA GLN A 300 -47.54 -83.66 99.29
C GLN A 300 -48.91 -84.00 99.86
N LEU A 301 -49.88 -83.10 99.74
CA LEU A 301 -51.25 -83.33 100.21
C LEU A 301 -51.89 -84.52 99.48
N THR A 302 -51.85 -84.53 98.15
CA THR A 302 -52.41 -85.62 97.34
C THR A 302 -51.71 -86.96 97.59
N HIS A 303 -50.40 -86.96 97.84
CA HIS A 303 -49.67 -88.17 98.27
C HIS A 303 -50.17 -88.68 99.62
N LEU A 304 -50.29 -87.80 100.63
CA LEU A 304 -50.80 -88.16 101.95
C LEU A 304 -52.26 -88.62 101.91
N GLU A 305 -53.10 -87.97 101.10
CA GLU A 305 -54.47 -88.41 100.82
C GLU A 305 -54.48 -89.80 100.17
N GLY A 306 -53.58 -90.05 99.21
CA GLY A 306 -53.40 -91.36 98.58
C GLY A 306 -52.92 -92.44 99.55
N GLU A 307 -51.97 -92.12 100.43
CA GLU A 307 -51.51 -93.01 101.50
C GLU A 307 -52.65 -93.34 102.46
N LEU A 308 -53.45 -92.35 102.87
CA LEU A 308 -54.60 -92.55 103.72
C LEU A 308 -55.63 -93.49 103.06
N VAL A 309 -55.99 -93.24 101.81
CA VAL A 309 -56.91 -94.10 101.03
C VAL A 309 -56.33 -95.50 100.88
N SER A 310 -55.03 -95.64 100.62
CA SER A 310 -54.38 -96.95 100.54
C SER A 310 -54.39 -97.68 101.89
N GLY A 311 -54.24 -96.95 102.99
CA GLY A 311 -54.39 -97.45 104.35
C GLY A 311 -55.78 -97.98 104.62
N ASP A 312 -56.82 -97.24 104.24
CA ASP A 312 -58.22 -97.66 104.36
C ASP A 312 -58.50 -98.94 103.54
N VAL A 313 -58.01 -99.00 102.30
CA VAL A 313 -58.13 -100.20 101.45
C VAL A 313 -57.39 -101.41 102.04
N LEU A 314 -56.21 -101.20 102.62
CA LEU A 314 -55.45 -102.26 103.29
C LEU A 314 -56.17 -102.77 104.55
N LEU A 315 -56.78 -101.87 105.33
CA LEU A 315 -57.60 -102.24 106.49
C LEU A 315 -58.82 -103.07 106.08
N ASP A 316 -59.51 -102.67 105.02
CA ASP A 316 -60.63 -103.43 104.45
C ASP A 316 -60.18 -104.80 103.93
N SER A 317 -59.05 -104.86 103.21
CA SER A 317 -58.48 -106.12 102.71
C SER A 317 -58.06 -107.05 103.86
N LEU A 318 -57.45 -106.52 104.92
CA LEU A 318 -57.06 -107.28 106.10
C LEU A 318 -58.28 -107.80 106.87
N SER A 319 -59.32 -106.98 106.99
CA SER A 319 -60.61 -107.37 107.58
C SER A 319 -61.25 -108.51 106.80
N LEU A 320 -61.27 -108.42 105.46
CA LEU A 320 -61.77 -109.47 104.58
C LEU A 320 -60.94 -110.76 104.72
N GLU A 321 -59.61 -110.65 104.73
CA GLU A 321 -58.72 -111.80 104.83
C GLU A 321 -58.84 -112.49 106.20
N LYS A 322 -58.95 -111.72 107.29
CA LYS A 322 -59.29 -112.25 108.62
C LYS A 322 -60.59 -113.06 108.60
N GLN A 323 -61.61 -112.58 107.90
CA GLN A 323 -62.88 -113.30 107.75
C GLN A 323 -62.72 -114.59 106.92
N LYS A 324 -61.89 -114.58 105.87
CA LYS A 324 -61.56 -115.80 105.11
C LYS A 324 -60.77 -116.81 105.95
N TYR A 325 -59.77 -116.37 106.72
CA TYR A 325 -58.98 -117.25 107.59
C TYR A 325 -59.84 -117.92 108.65
N LEU A 326 -60.77 -117.19 109.27
CA LEU A 326 -61.75 -117.77 110.20
C LEU A 326 -62.56 -118.87 109.52
N LYS A 327 -63.11 -118.60 108.32
CA LYS A 327 -63.83 -119.62 107.54
C LYS A 327 -62.96 -120.81 107.12
N PHE A 328 -61.70 -120.57 106.76
CA PHE A 328 -60.77 -121.64 106.36
C PHE A 328 -60.41 -122.55 107.53
N VAL A 329 -60.15 -122.00 108.72
CA VAL A 329 -59.88 -122.79 109.92
C VAL A 329 -61.10 -123.64 110.30
N ASP A 330 -62.32 -123.10 110.14
CA ASP A 330 -63.55 -123.88 110.30
C ASP A 330 -63.61 -125.04 109.29
N GLN A 331 -63.34 -124.78 108.00
CA GLN A 331 -63.33 -125.80 106.93
C GLN A 331 -62.19 -126.82 107.03
N LEU A 332 -61.04 -126.45 107.61
CA LEU A 332 -59.89 -127.33 107.77
C LEU A 332 -60.09 -128.25 108.98
N SER A 333 -60.68 -127.73 110.06
CA SER A 333 -61.11 -128.52 111.22
C SER A 333 -62.10 -129.61 110.77
N GLU A 334 -63.16 -129.18 110.09
CA GLU A 334 -63.70 -129.78 108.86
C GLU A 334 -63.12 -131.09 108.30
N LYS A 335 -62.30 -130.89 107.26
CA LYS A 335 -61.64 -131.94 106.47
C LYS A 335 -60.67 -132.80 107.28
N MET A 336 -60.06 -132.26 108.33
CA MET A 336 -59.20 -133.04 109.22
C MET A 336 -60.01 -133.93 110.17
N LYS A 337 -61.35 -133.89 110.15
CA LYS A 337 -62.26 -134.65 111.04
C LYS A 337 -62.03 -134.29 112.51
N LEU A 338 -61.77 -133.01 112.78
CA LEU A 338 -61.60 -132.45 114.13
C LEU A 338 -62.86 -131.69 114.58
N ASP A 339 -63.98 -131.83 113.86
CA ASP A 339 -65.22 -131.06 113.97
C ASP A 339 -65.82 -131.00 115.38
N GLN A 340 -65.88 -132.14 116.07
CA GLN A 340 -66.45 -132.22 117.42
C GLN A 340 -65.57 -131.52 118.46
N MET A 341 -64.24 -131.53 118.27
CA MET A 341 -63.26 -130.91 119.18
C MET A 341 -63.10 -129.41 118.90
N ALA A 342 -63.33 -128.97 117.66
CA ALA A 342 -63.25 -127.58 117.24
C ALA A 342 -64.40 -126.71 117.80
N ALA A 343 -65.55 -127.29 118.15
CA ALA A 343 -66.70 -126.57 118.71
C ALA A 343 -66.53 -126.14 120.18
N GLU A 344 -65.66 -126.81 120.94
CA GLU A 344 -65.44 -126.57 122.38
C GLU A 344 -64.17 -125.75 122.67
N LEU A 345 -63.36 -125.44 121.65
CA LEU A 345 -62.05 -124.78 121.77
C LEU A 345 -62.01 -123.38 121.14
N GLY A 346 -61.29 -122.45 121.80
CA GLY A 346 -60.99 -121.12 121.27
C GLY A 346 -60.12 -121.15 119.99
N PHE A 347 -60.14 -120.07 119.19
CA PHE A 347 -59.47 -120.02 117.87
C PHE A 347 -57.99 -120.42 117.91
N ASP A 348 -57.22 -119.98 118.92
CA ASP A 348 -55.81 -120.36 119.08
C ASP A 348 -55.62 -121.86 119.25
N MET A 349 -56.45 -122.50 120.09
CA MET A 349 -56.34 -123.94 120.36
C MET A 349 -56.75 -124.79 119.16
N ARG A 350 -57.58 -124.26 118.25
CA ARG A 350 -57.94 -124.93 116.98
C ARG A 350 -56.77 -125.01 116.00
N LEU A 351 -55.94 -123.97 115.94
CA LEU A 351 -54.74 -123.94 115.10
C LEU A 351 -53.71 -124.99 115.53
N ASP A 352 -53.48 -125.14 116.83
CA ASP A 352 -52.55 -126.14 117.39
C ASP A 352 -52.98 -127.58 117.06
N ALA A 353 -54.29 -127.88 117.11
CA ALA A 353 -54.82 -129.19 116.77
C ALA A 353 -54.65 -129.55 115.28
N VAL A 354 -54.77 -128.56 114.38
CA VAL A 354 -54.53 -128.73 112.93
C VAL A 354 -53.04 -128.92 112.62
N LEU A 355 -52.15 -128.18 113.27
CA LEU A 355 -50.69 -128.26 113.07
C LEU A 355 -50.15 -129.66 113.36
N ALA A 356 -50.56 -130.27 114.48
CA ALA A 356 -50.15 -131.62 114.83
C ALA A 356 -50.54 -132.67 113.76
N ARG A 357 -51.66 -132.45 113.06
CA ARG A 357 -52.14 -133.32 111.97
C ARG A 357 -51.35 -133.12 110.67
N ALA A 358 -50.91 -131.90 110.36
CA ALA A 358 -50.16 -131.58 109.15
C ALA A 358 -48.71 -132.11 109.20
N GLU A 359 -48.05 -132.08 110.35
CA GLU A 359 -46.68 -132.63 110.53
C GLU A 359 -46.60 -134.13 110.23
N GLN A 360 -47.70 -134.85 110.43
CA GLN A 360 -47.81 -136.26 110.05
C GLN A 360 -47.77 -136.46 108.53
N LEU A 361 -48.30 -135.53 107.73
CA LEU A 361 -48.39 -135.62 106.27
C LEU A 361 -47.10 -135.15 105.57
N VAL A 362 -46.43 -134.11 106.08
CA VAL A 362 -45.22 -133.51 105.48
C VAL A 362 -44.04 -134.49 105.38
N ARG A 363 -43.93 -135.48 106.27
CA ARG A 363 -42.90 -136.53 106.16
C ARG A 363 -43.00 -137.37 104.88
N LEU A 364 -44.16 -137.38 104.21
CA LEU A 364 -44.37 -138.17 102.99
C LEU A 364 -43.94 -137.45 101.70
N GLU A 365 -43.89 -136.11 101.67
CA GLU A 365 -43.62 -135.32 100.44
C GLU A 365 -42.14 -134.94 100.22
N SER A 366 -41.30 -134.96 101.26
CA SER A 366 -39.90 -134.51 101.18
C SER A 366 -39.04 -135.27 100.13
N ASN A 367 -39.45 -136.46 99.73
CA ASN A 367 -38.71 -137.30 98.78
C ASN A 367 -38.84 -136.85 97.29
N ALA A 368 -39.80 -135.98 96.93
CA ALA A 368 -40.05 -135.60 95.52
C ALA A 368 -39.27 -134.36 95.03
N VAL A 369 -38.68 -133.57 95.92
CA VAL A 369 -38.18 -132.21 95.60
C VAL A 369 -36.74 -132.20 95.04
N ILE A 370 -35.99 -133.29 95.14
CA ILE A 370 -34.57 -133.33 94.79
C ILE A 370 -34.32 -133.28 93.27
N GLU A 371 -35.25 -133.71 92.41
CA GLU A 371 -35.03 -133.82 90.95
C GLU A 371 -35.09 -132.47 90.17
N ASN A 372 -35.78 -131.44 90.66
CA ASN A 372 -36.05 -130.22 89.86
C ASN A 372 -34.92 -129.17 89.82
N LYS A 373 -33.81 -129.34 90.56
CA LYS A 373 -32.77 -128.30 90.76
C LYS A 373 -31.77 -128.15 89.60
N THR A 374 -31.66 -129.12 88.69
CA THR A 374 -30.57 -129.18 87.69
C THR A 374 -30.86 -128.45 86.36
N MET A 375 -32.12 -128.18 86.00
CA MET A 375 -32.44 -127.57 84.70
C MET A 375 -32.18 -126.05 84.59
N ALA A 376 -32.16 -125.30 85.69
CA ALA A 376 -32.15 -123.83 85.65
C ALA A 376 -30.82 -123.19 85.20
N HIS A 377 -29.67 -123.86 85.33
CA HIS A 377 -28.35 -123.25 85.11
C HIS A 377 -27.90 -123.15 83.63
N SER A 378 -28.60 -123.78 82.67
CA SER A 378 -28.14 -123.84 81.27
C SER A 378 -28.54 -122.61 80.41
N LEU A 379 -29.64 -121.93 80.73
CA LEU A 379 -30.21 -120.85 79.91
C LEU A 379 -29.49 -119.50 80.04
N GLN A 380 -28.87 -119.22 81.19
CA GLN A 380 -28.28 -117.92 81.51
C GLN A 380 -27.03 -117.57 80.68
N ARG A 381 -26.32 -118.57 80.12
CA ARG A 381 -25.07 -118.34 79.36
C ARG A 381 -25.26 -117.85 77.92
N LYS A 382 -26.42 -118.09 77.28
CA LYS A 382 -26.62 -117.76 75.85
C LYS A 382 -26.95 -116.29 75.57
N LEU A 383 -27.49 -115.56 76.56
CA LEU A 383 -27.93 -114.17 76.41
C LEU A 383 -26.78 -113.17 76.26
N LYS A 384 -25.65 -113.41 76.95
CA LYS A 384 -24.54 -112.45 77.04
C LYS A 384 -23.79 -112.26 75.72
N ALA A 385 -23.63 -113.32 74.91
CA ALA A 385 -22.83 -113.30 73.68
C ALA A 385 -23.47 -112.58 72.48
N GLN A 386 -24.77 -112.25 72.54
CA GLN A 386 -25.47 -111.57 71.44
C GLN A 386 -25.36 -110.03 71.52
N LYS A 387 -25.18 -109.47 72.72
CA LYS A 387 -25.21 -108.02 72.95
C LYS A 387 -23.96 -107.31 72.39
N GLU A 388 -22.78 -107.91 72.60
CA GLU A 388 -21.49 -107.35 72.18
C GLU A 388 -21.31 -107.27 70.66
N ARG A 389 -22.01 -108.11 69.88
CA ARG A 389 -21.93 -108.09 68.40
C ARG A 389 -22.63 -106.90 67.75
N LEU A 390 -23.62 -106.31 68.40
CA LEU A 390 -24.44 -105.23 67.84
C LEU A 390 -23.67 -103.89 67.89
N GLU A 391 -23.04 -103.60 69.03
CA GLU A 391 -22.33 -102.34 69.30
C GLU A 391 -21.16 -102.11 68.32
N SER A 392 -20.47 -103.17 67.90
CA SER A 392 -19.36 -103.08 66.93
C SER A 392 -19.81 -102.64 65.52
N ARG A 393 -21.03 -102.97 65.08
CA ARG A 393 -21.52 -102.62 63.74
C ARG A 393 -21.98 -101.16 63.65
N GLU A 394 -22.50 -100.62 64.75
CA GLU A 394 -22.97 -99.23 64.85
C GLU A 394 -21.82 -98.23 64.63
N LEU A 395 -20.65 -98.48 65.23
CA LEU A 395 -19.47 -97.64 65.09
C LEU A 395 -19.01 -97.52 63.61
N HIS A 396 -19.04 -98.62 62.87
CA HIS A 396 -18.60 -98.65 61.48
C HIS A 396 -19.52 -97.82 60.56
N MET A 397 -20.83 -97.86 60.80
CA MET A 397 -21.80 -97.07 60.03
C MET A 397 -21.61 -95.56 60.21
N ASN A 398 -21.28 -95.11 61.41
CA ASN A 398 -21.06 -93.69 61.66
C ASN A 398 -19.82 -93.14 60.94
N LEU A 399 -18.73 -93.93 60.86
CA LEU A 399 -17.51 -93.53 60.16
C LEU A 399 -17.75 -93.36 58.65
N LEU A 400 -18.53 -94.26 58.04
CA LEU A 400 -18.85 -94.18 56.61
C LEU A 400 -19.69 -92.94 56.26
N ARG A 401 -20.66 -92.57 57.12
CA ARG A 401 -21.49 -91.37 56.91
C ARG A 401 -20.66 -90.09 56.93
N GLN A 402 -19.70 -89.96 57.85
CA GLN A 402 -18.80 -88.81 57.88
C GLN A 402 -17.92 -88.71 56.62
N LYS A 403 -17.44 -89.84 56.08
CA LYS A 403 -16.65 -89.82 54.85
C LYS A 403 -17.47 -89.40 53.62
N VAL A 404 -18.76 -89.74 53.57
CA VAL A 404 -19.67 -89.31 52.49
C VAL A 404 -19.88 -87.80 52.52
N ILE A 405 -20.18 -87.22 53.69
CA ILE A 405 -20.38 -85.77 53.85
C ILE A 405 -19.13 -85.00 53.36
N HIS A 406 -17.94 -85.45 53.78
CA HIS A 406 -16.70 -84.80 53.39
C HIS A 406 -16.45 -84.84 51.87
N LEU A 407 -16.72 -85.97 51.22
CA LEU A 407 -16.58 -86.09 49.75
C LEU A 407 -17.61 -85.24 48.99
N GLU A 408 -18.81 -85.04 49.56
CA GLU A 408 -19.82 -84.17 48.97
C GLU A 408 -19.44 -82.68 49.05
N GLU A 409 -18.83 -82.26 50.17
CA GLU A 409 -18.30 -80.90 50.35
C GLU A 409 -17.17 -80.60 49.36
N GLU A 410 -16.19 -81.50 49.22
CA GLU A 410 -15.08 -81.36 48.26
C GLU A 410 -15.58 -81.23 46.81
N ARG A 411 -16.60 -82.02 46.44
CA ARG A 411 -17.23 -81.96 45.12
C ARG A 411 -17.94 -80.62 44.88
N GLN A 412 -18.63 -80.09 45.89
CA GLN A 412 -19.33 -78.80 45.78
C GLN A 412 -18.34 -77.65 45.56
N VAL A 413 -17.22 -77.63 46.29
CA VAL A 413 -16.16 -76.61 46.11
C VAL A 413 -15.55 -76.69 44.71
N CYS A 414 -15.23 -77.89 44.21
CA CYS A 414 -14.70 -78.07 42.86
C CYS A 414 -15.67 -77.56 41.78
N THR A 415 -16.97 -77.76 41.99
CA THR A 415 -18.02 -77.32 41.04
C THR A 415 -18.15 -75.79 41.03
N ALA A 416 -18.10 -75.14 42.19
CA ALA A 416 -18.15 -73.68 42.30
C ALA A 416 -16.96 -73.01 41.60
N LEU A 417 -15.74 -73.53 41.81
CA LEU A 417 -14.52 -73.03 41.16
C LEU A 417 -14.56 -73.17 39.63
N ALA A 418 -15.19 -74.24 39.11
CA ALA A 418 -15.36 -74.41 37.67
C ALA A 418 -16.28 -73.34 37.06
N VAL A 419 -17.38 -73.00 37.74
CA VAL A 419 -18.31 -71.95 37.30
C VAL A 419 -17.64 -70.57 37.33
N GLU A 420 -16.92 -70.23 38.39
CA GLU A 420 -16.19 -68.96 38.48
C GLU A 420 -15.15 -68.82 37.36
N LYS A 421 -14.44 -69.92 37.03
CA LYS A 421 -13.49 -69.95 35.91
C LYS A 421 -14.17 -69.68 34.57
N ASP A 422 -15.35 -70.25 34.35
CA ASP A 422 -16.09 -70.07 33.10
C ASP A 422 -16.66 -68.64 32.95
N GLU A 423 -17.11 -68.03 34.05
CA GLU A 423 -17.51 -66.62 34.10
C GLU A 423 -16.32 -65.68 33.81
N ALA A 424 -15.16 -65.94 34.42
CA ALA A 424 -13.93 -65.19 34.15
C ALA A 424 -13.50 -65.33 32.68
N ASN A 425 -13.60 -66.54 32.09
CA ASN A 425 -13.29 -66.74 30.67
C ASN A 425 -14.27 -65.99 29.74
N LEU A 426 -15.55 -65.90 30.11
CA LEU A 426 -16.53 -65.13 29.36
C LEU A 426 -16.21 -63.62 29.37
N THR A 427 -15.81 -63.08 30.52
CA THR A 427 -15.42 -61.67 30.63
C THR A 427 -14.15 -61.36 29.83
N ILE A 428 -13.14 -62.24 29.88
CA ILE A 428 -11.93 -62.13 29.05
C ILE A 428 -12.28 -62.08 27.56
N ARG A 429 -13.15 -62.97 27.07
CA ARG A 429 -13.58 -62.98 25.65
C ARG A 429 -14.32 -61.71 25.25
N LYS A 430 -15.16 -61.16 26.13
CA LYS A 430 -15.86 -59.87 25.88
C LYS A 430 -14.87 -58.72 25.77
N LEU A 431 -13.89 -58.66 26.68
CA LEU A 431 -12.83 -57.65 26.67
C LEU A 431 -11.95 -57.77 25.42
N GLN A 432 -11.56 -58.99 25.03
CA GLN A 432 -10.80 -59.25 23.80
C GLN A 432 -11.54 -58.72 22.56
N LYS A 433 -12.83 -59.01 22.41
CA LYS A 433 -13.64 -58.47 21.29
C LYS A 433 -13.77 -56.94 21.32
N MET A 434 -13.71 -56.32 22.49
CA MET A 434 -13.72 -54.86 22.61
C MET A 434 -12.36 -54.28 22.20
N VAL A 435 -11.26 -54.91 22.61
CA VAL A 435 -9.90 -54.55 22.20
C VAL A 435 -9.74 -54.68 20.68
N GLU A 436 -10.20 -55.77 20.07
CA GLU A 436 -10.16 -55.97 18.62
C GLU A 436 -10.92 -54.87 17.85
N ARG A 437 -12.12 -54.49 18.32
CA ARG A 437 -12.90 -53.38 17.74
C ARG A 437 -12.15 -52.05 17.86
N LEU A 438 -11.66 -51.72 19.05
CA LEU A 438 -10.89 -50.49 19.28
C LEU A 438 -9.60 -50.45 18.44
N GLN A 439 -8.93 -51.58 18.25
CA GLN A 439 -7.77 -51.69 17.36
C GLN A 439 -8.13 -51.47 15.89
N LYS A 440 -9.29 -51.95 15.44
CA LYS A 440 -9.80 -51.70 14.09
C LYS A 440 -10.13 -50.23 13.88
N ASP A 441 -10.85 -49.62 14.82
CA ASP A 441 -11.21 -48.20 14.75
C ASP A 441 -9.96 -47.30 14.77
N LEU A 442 -8.97 -47.65 15.61
CA LEU A 442 -7.67 -46.97 15.64
C LEU A 442 -6.93 -47.07 14.30
N ARG A 443 -7.02 -48.22 13.61
CA ARG A 443 -6.40 -48.40 12.29
C ARG A 443 -7.07 -47.50 11.25
N VAL A 444 -8.40 -47.49 11.20
CA VAL A 444 -9.17 -46.62 10.30
C VAL A 444 -8.87 -45.14 10.57
N ALA A 445 -8.78 -44.74 11.84
CA ALA A 445 -8.42 -43.37 12.22
C ALA A 445 -6.98 -43.00 11.82
N ARG A 446 -6.03 -43.95 11.86
CA ARG A 446 -4.67 -43.73 11.36
C ARG A 446 -4.64 -43.59 9.85
N GLU A 447 -5.37 -44.44 9.13
CA GLU A 447 -5.50 -44.39 7.67
C GLU A 447 -6.09 -43.06 7.21
N SER A 448 -7.17 -42.58 7.84
CA SER A 448 -7.74 -41.26 7.53
C SER A 448 -6.79 -40.11 7.86
N ASN A 449 -6.03 -40.20 8.95
CA ASN A 449 -5.01 -39.19 9.28
C ASN A 449 -3.89 -39.15 8.22
N THR A 450 -3.44 -40.32 7.73
CA THR A 450 -2.47 -40.37 6.62
C THR A 450 -3.03 -39.81 5.32
N GLU A 451 -4.30 -40.08 5.01
CA GLU A 451 -4.98 -39.52 3.83
C GLU A 451 -5.11 -38.00 3.93
N LEU A 452 -5.50 -37.47 5.10
CA LEU A 452 -5.58 -36.03 5.34
C LEU A 452 -4.21 -35.36 5.23
N LYS A 453 -3.13 -36.01 5.70
CA LYS A 453 -1.75 -35.51 5.53
C LYS A 453 -1.35 -35.48 4.06
N ALA A 454 -1.72 -36.49 3.26
CA ALA A 454 -1.48 -36.49 1.82
C ALA A 454 -2.24 -35.33 1.13
N LYS A 455 -3.54 -35.18 1.41
CA LYS A 455 -4.35 -34.06 0.89
C LYS A 455 -3.80 -32.69 1.30
N LEU A 456 -3.28 -32.57 2.52
CA LEU A 456 -2.64 -31.34 2.98
C LEU A 456 -1.34 -31.04 2.21
N SER A 457 -0.54 -32.07 1.92
CA SER A 457 0.64 -31.96 1.06
C SER A 457 0.26 -31.49 -0.35
N ASP A 458 -0.76 -32.11 -0.96
CA ASP A 458 -1.24 -31.73 -2.29
C ASP A 458 -1.77 -30.28 -2.31
N THR A 459 -2.49 -29.88 -1.26
CA THR A 459 -2.98 -28.51 -1.08
C THR A 459 -1.82 -27.51 -0.94
N ASN A 460 -0.77 -27.88 -0.21
CA ASN A 460 0.43 -27.05 -0.09
C ASN A 460 1.15 -26.91 -1.44
N GLU A 461 1.25 -27.99 -2.24
CA GLU A 461 1.81 -27.93 -3.59
C GLU A 461 0.98 -27.02 -4.51
N LEU A 462 -0.35 -27.14 -4.47
CA LEU A 462 -1.26 -26.24 -5.22
C LEU A 462 -1.11 -24.79 -4.77
N LYS A 463 -0.94 -24.54 -3.47
CA LYS A 463 -0.69 -23.19 -2.93
C LYS A 463 0.63 -22.62 -3.44
N ILE A 464 1.69 -23.42 -3.50
CA ILE A 464 2.99 -23.02 -4.10
C ILE A 464 2.80 -22.68 -5.58
N LYS A 465 2.15 -23.55 -6.36
CA LYS A 465 1.86 -23.29 -7.79
C LYS A 465 1.03 -22.01 -7.98
N THR A 466 0.05 -21.77 -7.11
CA THR A 466 -0.78 -20.55 -7.14
C THR A 466 0.04 -19.30 -6.84
N LEU A 467 0.97 -19.38 -5.89
CA LEU A 467 1.89 -18.28 -5.58
C LEU A 467 2.85 -17.99 -6.75
N GLU A 468 3.36 -19.03 -7.42
CA GLU A 468 4.21 -18.89 -8.61
C GLU A 468 3.45 -18.27 -9.79
N GLN A 469 2.21 -18.73 -10.03
CA GLN A 469 1.32 -18.13 -11.03
C GLN A 469 1.01 -16.67 -10.69
N THR A 470 0.72 -16.35 -9.43
CA THR A 470 0.47 -14.99 -8.97
C THR A 470 1.68 -14.09 -9.22
N LYS A 471 2.89 -14.57 -8.93
CA LYS A 471 4.15 -13.86 -9.21
C LYS A 471 4.35 -13.62 -10.72
N THR A 472 3.98 -14.60 -11.54
CA THR A 472 4.04 -14.48 -13.00
C THR A 472 3.04 -13.43 -13.51
N ILE A 473 1.81 -13.45 -13.02
CA ILE A 473 0.78 -12.44 -13.32
C ILE A 473 1.25 -11.05 -12.88
N GLU A 474 1.86 -10.91 -11.71
CA GLU A 474 2.40 -9.63 -11.23
C GLU A 474 3.50 -9.09 -12.16
N ASN A 475 4.40 -9.96 -12.62
CA ASN A 475 5.44 -9.61 -13.58
C ASN A 475 4.84 -9.19 -14.95
N LEU A 476 3.84 -9.92 -15.43
CA LEU A 476 3.10 -9.56 -16.66
C LEU A 476 2.33 -8.25 -16.50
N ASN A 477 1.75 -7.98 -15.33
CA ASN A 477 1.09 -6.70 -15.05
C ASN A 477 2.10 -5.54 -15.02
N LYS A 478 3.31 -5.76 -14.46
CA LYS A 478 4.39 -4.78 -14.51
C LYS A 478 4.84 -4.49 -15.94
N SER A 479 5.00 -5.52 -16.78
CA SER A 479 5.35 -5.32 -18.20
C SER A 479 4.23 -4.66 -18.98
N ARG A 480 2.97 -5.06 -18.77
CA ARG A 480 1.78 -4.41 -19.33
C ARG A 480 1.73 -2.93 -18.97
N GLY A 481 1.93 -2.58 -17.69
CA GLY A 481 1.96 -1.19 -17.25
C GLY A 481 3.10 -0.37 -17.87
N LYS A 482 4.27 -0.98 -18.14
CA LYS A 482 5.35 -0.33 -18.91
C LYS A 482 4.93 -0.11 -20.36
N LEU A 483 4.27 -1.10 -20.97
CA LEU A 483 3.75 -1.03 -22.33
C LEU A 483 2.66 0.05 -22.46
N GLU A 484 1.76 0.15 -21.49
CA GLU A 484 0.71 1.16 -21.41
C GLU A 484 1.30 2.58 -21.34
N LYS A 485 2.32 2.79 -20.50
CA LYS A 485 3.03 4.07 -20.44
C LYS A 485 3.74 4.42 -21.75
N MET A 486 4.29 3.41 -22.44
CA MET A 486 4.90 3.62 -23.75
C MET A 486 3.84 3.94 -24.80
N LYS A 487 2.70 3.25 -24.78
CA LYS A 487 1.54 3.52 -25.62
C LYS A 487 1.02 4.94 -25.39
N GLU A 488 0.79 5.37 -24.15
CA GLU A 488 0.38 6.74 -23.82
C GLU A 488 1.38 7.78 -24.33
N LYS A 489 2.69 7.50 -24.24
CA LYS A 489 3.73 8.40 -24.76
C LYS A 489 3.66 8.51 -26.28
N VAL A 490 3.49 7.38 -26.97
CA VAL A 490 3.32 7.35 -28.43
C VAL A 490 2.00 8.01 -28.84
N GLU A 491 0.90 7.79 -28.12
CA GLU A 491 -0.38 8.46 -28.37
C GLU A 491 -0.28 9.98 -28.17
N LYS A 492 0.42 10.45 -27.13
CA LYS A 492 0.68 11.89 -26.94
C LYS A 492 1.52 12.47 -28.07
N GLN A 493 2.57 11.76 -28.51
CA GLN A 493 3.37 12.17 -29.67
C GLN A 493 2.55 12.18 -30.96
N LEU A 494 1.72 11.16 -31.17
CA LEU A 494 0.83 11.06 -32.31
C LEU A 494 -0.19 12.19 -32.31
N MET A 495 -0.76 12.54 -31.16
CA MET A 495 -1.69 13.67 -31.02
C MET A 495 -0.99 15.01 -31.27
N SER A 496 0.26 15.20 -30.81
CA SER A 496 1.08 16.39 -31.11
C SER A 496 1.34 16.51 -32.60
N VAL A 497 1.85 15.45 -33.22
CA VAL A 497 2.12 15.40 -34.67
C VAL A 497 0.84 15.59 -35.46
N LYS A 498 -0.29 15.03 -35.02
CA LYS A 498 -1.59 15.25 -35.65
C LYS A 498 -2.03 16.71 -35.54
N SER A 499 -1.89 17.34 -34.38
CA SER A 499 -2.21 18.78 -34.23
C SER A 499 -1.28 19.68 -35.04
N GLU A 500 0.02 19.36 -35.11
CA GLU A 500 0.98 20.05 -35.98
C GLU A 500 0.60 19.88 -37.45
N LEU A 501 0.22 18.67 -37.86
CA LEU A 501 -0.27 18.40 -39.20
C LEU A 501 -1.55 19.18 -39.51
N ASP A 502 -2.53 19.17 -38.61
CA ASP A 502 -3.78 19.93 -38.77
C ASP A 502 -3.51 21.45 -38.89
N ILE A 503 -2.55 21.98 -38.12
CA ILE A 503 -2.11 23.39 -38.23
C ILE A 503 -1.47 23.64 -39.59
N THR A 504 -0.50 22.81 -40.01
CA THR A 504 0.16 22.97 -41.32
C THR A 504 -0.81 22.77 -42.50
N GLU A 505 -1.80 21.89 -42.36
CA GLU A 505 -2.85 21.70 -43.35
C GLU A 505 -3.76 22.93 -43.42
N HIS A 506 -4.09 23.52 -42.27
CA HIS A 506 -4.88 24.75 -42.22
C HIS A 506 -4.12 25.94 -42.82
N GLU A 507 -2.85 26.14 -42.45
CA GLU A 507 -1.97 27.17 -43.02
C GLU A 507 -1.81 26.98 -44.53
N ALA A 508 -1.60 25.75 -45.00
CA ALA A 508 -1.51 25.46 -46.43
C ALA A 508 -2.82 25.72 -47.18
N LYS A 509 -3.98 25.47 -46.54
CA LYS A 509 -5.30 25.81 -47.10
C LYS A 509 -5.50 27.33 -47.16
N GLU A 510 -5.12 28.07 -46.13
CA GLU A 510 -5.18 29.54 -46.11
C GLU A 510 -4.24 30.15 -47.14
N ASP A 511 -3.02 29.64 -47.28
CA ASP A 511 -2.07 30.06 -48.32
C ASP A 511 -2.59 29.79 -49.72
N LYS A 512 -3.18 28.61 -49.93
CA LYS A 512 -3.82 28.26 -51.20
C LYS A 512 -4.99 29.19 -51.50
N GLU A 513 -5.79 29.56 -50.51
CA GLU A 513 -6.91 30.47 -50.67
C GLU A 513 -6.44 31.92 -50.90
N ARG A 514 -5.40 32.37 -50.20
CA ARG A 514 -4.72 33.66 -50.46
C ARG A 514 -4.18 33.72 -51.88
N ALA A 515 -3.50 32.67 -52.33
CA ALA A 515 -2.99 32.58 -53.69
C ALA A 515 -4.12 32.59 -54.72
N ARG A 516 -5.22 31.87 -54.47
CA ARG A 516 -6.42 31.87 -55.32
C ARG A 516 -7.05 33.27 -55.40
N ASN A 517 -7.27 33.94 -54.27
CA ASN A 517 -7.79 35.31 -54.21
C ASN A 517 -6.89 36.29 -54.98
N MET A 518 -5.56 36.16 -54.84
CA MET A 518 -4.60 36.98 -55.59
C MET A 518 -4.67 36.69 -57.10
N LEU A 519 -4.86 35.42 -57.48
CA LEU A 519 -5.05 35.01 -58.87
C LEU A 519 -6.35 35.59 -59.44
N ASP A 520 -7.43 35.61 -58.66
CA ASP A 520 -8.71 36.22 -59.07
C ASP A 520 -8.59 37.73 -59.24
N VAL A 521 -7.87 38.42 -58.34
CA VAL A 521 -7.54 39.85 -58.48
C VAL A 521 -6.77 40.10 -59.77
N VAL A 522 -5.65 39.39 -59.98
CA VAL A 522 -4.83 39.52 -61.20
C VAL A 522 -5.63 39.17 -62.46
N THR A 523 -6.50 38.16 -62.40
CA THR A 523 -7.38 37.78 -63.52
C THR A 523 -8.40 38.88 -63.81
N SER A 524 -8.97 39.51 -62.77
CA SER A 524 -9.90 40.63 -62.91
C SER A 524 -9.22 41.88 -63.45
N GLU A 525 -8.01 42.20 -62.99
CA GLU A 525 -7.16 43.28 -63.51
C GLU A 525 -6.73 43.03 -64.95
N MET A 526 -6.39 41.78 -65.29
CA MET A 526 -6.07 41.41 -66.67
C MET A 526 -7.30 41.52 -67.58
N LYS A 527 -8.49 41.19 -67.06
CA LYS A 527 -9.76 41.36 -67.79
C LYS A 527 -10.09 42.84 -68.02
N THR A 528 -9.89 43.71 -67.02
CA THR A 528 -10.08 45.16 -67.18
C THR A 528 -9.03 45.74 -68.12
N LEU A 529 -7.76 45.36 -68.01
CA LEU A 529 -6.69 45.79 -68.91
C LEU A 529 -6.93 45.34 -70.36
N LYS A 530 -7.46 44.13 -70.54
CA LYS A 530 -7.88 43.63 -71.86
C LYS A 530 -9.03 44.46 -72.42
N SER A 531 -10.02 44.81 -71.60
CA SER A 531 -11.14 45.66 -72.02
C SER A 531 -10.69 47.07 -72.40
N THR A 532 -9.77 47.68 -71.63
CA THR A 532 -9.22 49.00 -71.95
C THR A 532 -8.35 48.96 -73.19
N LEU A 533 -7.60 47.88 -73.42
CA LEU A 533 -6.85 47.65 -74.66
C LEU A 533 -7.78 47.47 -75.87
N GLU A 534 -8.88 46.74 -75.72
CA GLU A 534 -9.90 46.61 -76.77
C GLU A 534 -10.59 47.95 -77.06
N GLU A 535 -10.78 48.81 -76.05
CA GLU A 535 -11.28 50.16 -76.25
C GLU A 535 -10.27 51.10 -76.91
N THR A 536 -8.99 51.05 -76.55
CA THR A 536 -7.96 51.87 -77.19
C THR A 536 -7.73 51.45 -78.62
N THR A 537 -7.72 50.14 -78.92
CA THR A 537 -7.66 49.64 -80.31
C THR A 537 -8.90 50.02 -81.11
N LYS A 538 -10.10 50.03 -80.51
CA LYS A 538 -11.31 50.59 -81.18
C LYS A 538 -11.17 52.09 -81.44
N ARG A 539 -10.70 52.88 -80.47
CA ARG A 539 -10.47 54.33 -80.62
C ARG A 539 -9.39 54.62 -81.67
N GLU A 540 -8.30 53.85 -81.67
CA GLU A 540 -7.24 53.92 -82.65
C GLU A 540 -7.78 53.62 -84.04
N LYS A 541 -8.56 52.54 -84.20
CA LYS A 541 -9.22 52.22 -85.47
C LYS A 541 -10.15 53.35 -85.91
N GLN A 542 -10.96 53.92 -85.02
CA GLN A 542 -11.80 55.08 -85.34
C GLN A 542 -10.99 56.31 -85.78
N LEU A 543 -9.84 56.56 -85.15
CA LEU A 543 -8.94 57.66 -85.54
C LEU A 543 -8.25 57.39 -86.88
N VAL A 544 -7.86 56.14 -87.16
CA VAL A 544 -7.33 55.72 -88.46
C VAL A 544 -8.41 55.85 -89.54
N ASP A 545 -9.63 55.38 -89.29
CA ASP A 545 -10.78 55.52 -90.21
C ASP A 545 -11.10 57.00 -90.44
N PHE A 546 -11.11 57.83 -89.39
CA PHE A 546 -11.29 59.28 -89.50
C PHE A 546 -10.16 59.93 -90.30
N ARG A 547 -8.90 59.58 -90.01
CA ARG A 547 -7.72 60.05 -90.75
C ARG A 547 -7.81 59.66 -92.22
N GLU A 548 -8.30 58.47 -92.53
CA GLU A 548 -8.50 58.00 -93.90
C GLU A 548 -9.62 58.81 -94.60
N VAL A 549 -10.76 59.02 -93.95
CA VAL A 549 -11.86 59.84 -94.47
C VAL A 549 -11.41 61.28 -94.74
N VAL A 550 -10.72 61.92 -93.80
CA VAL A 550 -10.19 63.29 -93.96
C VAL A 550 -9.17 63.34 -95.10
N SER A 551 -8.25 62.36 -95.18
CA SER A 551 -7.29 62.27 -96.29
C SER A 551 -7.99 62.14 -97.64
N ARG A 552 -9.07 61.33 -97.71
CA ARG A 552 -9.93 61.15 -98.89
C ARG A 552 -10.65 62.45 -99.28
N MET A 553 -11.19 63.18 -98.30
CA MET A 553 -11.87 64.47 -98.51
C MET A 553 -10.92 65.59 -98.98
N LEU A 554 -9.63 65.51 -98.61
CA LEU A 554 -8.61 66.47 -99.02
C LEU A 554 -7.92 66.11 -100.36
N GLY A 555 -8.34 65.02 -101.03
CA GLY A 555 -7.79 64.58 -102.31
C GLY A 555 -6.36 64.02 -102.22
N LEU A 556 -5.91 63.62 -101.04
CA LEU A 556 -4.59 63.02 -100.82
C LEU A 556 -4.65 61.52 -101.18
N ASN A 557 -3.70 61.02 -101.97
CA ASN A 557 -3.70 59.64 -102.47
C ASN A 557 -3.47 58.62 -101.34
N ILE A 558 -4.46 57.76 -101.08
CA ILE A 558 -4.47 56.79 -99.97
C ILE A 558 -3.57 55.58 -100.22
N THR A 559 -3.11 55.36 -101.46
CA THR A 559 -2.25 54.21 -101.81
C THR A 559 -0.79 54.36 -101.36
N SER A 560 -0.39 55.53 -100.83
CA SER A 560 0.92 55.73 -100.21
C SER A 560 0.80 55.58 -98.70
N LEU A 561 1.41 54.54 -98.15
CA LEU A 561 1.54 54.35 -96.70
C LEU A 561 2.22 55.58 -96.09
N ALA A 562 1.59 56.15 -95.06
CA ALA A 562 2.01 57.30 -94.26
C ALA A 562 2.00 58.69 -94.95
N VAL A 563 0.82 59.28 -95.17
CA VAL A 563 0.67 60.74 -95.21
C VAL A 563 0.98 61.30 -93.80
N PRO A 564 2.03 62.08 -93.57
CA PRO A 564 2.32 62.62 -92.25
C PRO A 564 1.20 63.56 -91.78
N ASP A 565 0.86 63.54 -90.49
CA ASP A 565 -0.26 64.32 -89.94
C ASP A 565 -0.12 65.82 -90.23
N TYR A 566 1.11 66.33 -90.34
CA TYR A 566 1.37 67.71 -90.70
C TYR A 566 0.91 68.08 -92.13
N GLU A 567 0.83 67.13 -93.07
CA GLU A 567 0.33 67.39 -94.44
C GLU A 567 -1.18 67.49 -94.50
N ILE A 568 -1.88 66.63 -93.75
CA ILE A 568 -3.33 66.69 -93.56
C ILE A 568 -3.71 68.02 -92.89
N ILE A 569 -3.00 68.37 -91.82
CA ILE A 569 -3.17 69.63 -91.10
C ILE A 569 -2.90 70.82 -92.04
N LYS A 570 -1.80 70.83 -92.81
CA LYS A 570 -1.47 71.93 -93.74
C LYS A 570 -2.47 72.09 -94.89
N CYS A 571 -3.15 71.03 -95.31
CA CYS A 571 -4.25 71.11 -96.30
C CYS A 571 -5.54 71.63 -95.68
N LEU A 572 -5.91 71.17 -94.47
CA LEU A 572 -7.03 71.72 -93.71
C LEU A 572 -6.81 73.20 -93.38
N GLU A 573 -5.62 73.57 -92.93
CA GLU A 573 -5.23 74.96 -92.69
C GLU A 573 -5.38 75.78 -93.97
N ARG A 574 -4.95 75.29 -95.13
CA ARG A 574 -5.19 76.00 -96.42
C ARG A 574 -6.68 76.19 -96.71
N LEU A 575 -7.51 75.17 -96.46
CA LEU A 575 -8.96 75.23 -96.66
C LEU A 575 -9.62 76.24 -95.70
N ILE A 576 -9.16 76.28 -94.44
CA ILE A 576 -9.61 77.22 -93.40
C ILE A 576 -9.14 78.65 -93.72
N HIS A 577 -7.91 78.84 -94.21
CA HIS A 577 -7.39 80.14 -94.63
C HIS A 577 -8.08 80.66 -95.91
N SER A 578 -8.58 79.80 -96.80
CA SER A 578 -9.42 80.22 -97.94
C SER A 578 -10.84 80.64 -97.57
N HIS A 579 -11.28 80.42 -96.32
CA HIS A 579 -12.59 80.84 -95.80
C HIS A 579 -12.51 81.91 -94.68
N GLN A 580 -11.42 82.68 -94.61
CA GLN A 580 -11.28 83.83 -93.70
C GLN A 580 -11.82 85.14 -94.28
N HIS A 581 -13.07 85.17 -94.75
CA HIS A 581 -13.86 86.41 -94.81
C HIS A 581 -15.35 86.05 -94.60
N HIS A 582 -15.94 86.58 -93.52
CA HIS A 582 -17.30 86.38 -93.00
C HIS A 582 -17.51 85.22 -92.01
N PHE A 583 -17.34 85.47 -90.71
CA PHE A 583 -18.45 85.32 -89.75
C PHE A 583 -18.20 86.01 -88.39
N VAL A 584 -19.30 86.52 -87.83
CA VAL A 584 -19.47 87.37 -86.63
C VAL A 584 -19.68 86.49 -85.38
N PRO A 585 -19.43 86.98 -84.14
CA PRO A 585 -19.39 86.17 -82.92
C PRO A 585 -20.79 85.73 -82.47
N CYS A 586 -20.93 84.49 -81.99
CA CYS A 586 -22.14 84.05 -81.28
C CYS A 586 -21.80 83.15 -80.10
N ALA A 587 -22.37 83.51 -78.95
CA ALA A 587 -22.26 82.83 -77.67
C ALA A 587 -23.41 81.83 -77.46
N CYS A 588 -23.19 80.95 -76.47
CA CYS A 588 -24.15 80.21 -75.63
C CYS A 588 -24.50 78.75 -75.99
N LEU A 589 -24.04 77.82 -75.12
CA LEU A 589 -24.81 76.90 -74.23
C LEU A 589 -23.89 75.70 -73.86
N LYS A 590 -23.32 75.56 -72.66
CA LYS A 590 -23.88 75.07 -71.36
C LYS A 590 -24.62 73.73 -71.45
N ASP A 591 -24.04 72.66 -70.87
CA ASP A 591 -24.49 72.04 -69.60
C ASP A 591 -23.67 70.77 -69.27
N VAL A 592 -23.02 70.69 -68.09
CA VAL A 592 -23.46 70.00 -66.84
C VAL A 592 -23.03 68.52 -66.78
N THR A 593 -22.05 68.22 -65.91
CA THR A 593 -22.30 67.53 -64.63
C THR A 593 -21.07 67.65 -63.73
N THR A 594 -21.24 68.45 -62.68
CA THR A 594 -20.53 68.47 -61.40
C THR A 594 -20.83 67.20 -60.59
N GLY A 595 -19.88 66.78 -59.75
CA GLY A 595 -20.09 65.77 -58.70
C GLY A 595 -18.79 65.46 -57.96
N GLN A 596 -18.24 66.42 -57.21
CA GLN A 596 -18.26 66.43 -55.73
C GLN A 596 -17.31 65.43 -55.06
N ASP A 597 -16.15 65.96 -54.65
CA ASP A 597 -15.51 65.61 -53.40
C ASP A 597 -16.51 65.70 -52.24
N ARG A 598 -16.63 64.63 -51.46
CA ARG A 598 -17.13 64.66 -50.08
C ARG A 598 -16.35 63.62 -49.28
N SER A 599 -15.40 64.09 -48.48
CA SER A 599 -15.00 63.42 -47.26
C SER A 599 -16.20 63.34 -46.30
N LEU A 600 -16.38 62.20 -45.61
CA LEU A 600 -16.72 62.10 -44.17
C LEU A 600 -16.88 60.61 -43.78
N GLN A 601 -15.82 60.07 -43.17
CA GLN A 601 -15.81 59.37 -41.88
C GLN A 601 -17.16 58.82 -41.36
N ASP A 602 -17.31 57.49 -41.29
CA ASP A 602 -17.45 56.75 -40.02
C ASP A 602 -17.74 55.24 -40.21
N GLN A 603 -17.36 54.49 -39.16
CA GLN A 603 -17.83 53.15 -38.75
C GLN A 603 -16.90 51.94 -38.95
N LEU A 604 -16.13 51.74 -37.88
CA LEU A 604 -15.65 50.47 -37.35
C LEU A 604 -16.76 49.40 -37.16
N LYS A 605 -16.35 48.14 -37.38
CA LYS A 605 -16.81 46.82 -36.83
C LYS A 605 -18.00 46.12 -37.52
N PRO A 606 -18.19 44.79 -37.29
CA PRO A 606 -17.29 43.63 -37.40
C PRO A 606 -17.97 42.46 -38.17
N LEU A 607 -17.40 41.24 -38.08
CA LEU A 607 -17.84 39.93 -38.63
C LEU A 607 -17.30 39.66 -40.06
N HIS A 608 -16.53 38.61 -40.33
CA HIS A 608 -16.56 37.25 -39.78
C HIS A 608 -15.18 36.60 -39.71
#